data_AF-A0A963ZRQ7-F1
#
_entry.id   AF-A0A963ZRQ7-F1
#
_cell.length_a   1.000
_cell.length_b   1.000
_cell.length_c   1.000
_cell.angle_alpha   90.00
_cell.angle_beta   90.00
_cell.angle_gamma   90.00
#
_symmetry.space_group_name_H-M   'P 1'
#
loop_
_entity.id
_entity.type
_entity.pdbx_description
1 polymer ?
#
loop_
_entity_poly.entity_id
_entity_poly.type
_entity_poly.pdbx_seq_one_letter_code
_entity_poly.pdbx_strand_id
1 'polypeptide(L)'
;MKKKITKLFCTIIFPLVIISSLNAQSELIFKHITMNDGLPDDGVEWVIQDHLGFIWIATRIGLVKYDGYEFIQYKSGDKNSVGLEQDRLRVIYEDSRGDIWAGSDGYLNRYI
;
A
#
# COMPACT_ATOMS: atom_id res chain seq x y z
N MET A 1 -40.87 41.96 25.53
CA MET A 1 -39.83 41.08 26.12
C MET A 1 -39.63 39.73 25.42
N LYS A 2 -40.65 39.09 24.83
CA LYS A 2 -40.53 37.73 24.23
C LYS A 2 -39.60 37.60 23.00
N LYS A 3 -39.47 38.63 22.15
CA LYS A 3 -38.63 38.59 20.93
C LYS A 3 -37.11 38.51 21.18
N LYS A 4 -36.62 38.88 22.37
CA LYS A 4 -35.18 38.80 22.72
C LYS A 4 -34.74 37.36 23.05
N ILE A 5 -35.65 36.56 23.61
CA ILE A 5 -35.36 35.17 24.03
C ILE A 5 -35.29 34.24 22.81
N THR A 6 -36.13 34.46 21.80
CA THR A 6 -36.13 33.67 20.55
C THR A 6 -34.87 33.90 19.72
N LYS A 7 -34.34 35.13 19.71
CA LYS A 7 -33.04 35.41 19.08
C LYS A 7 -31.90 34.73 19.83
N LEU A 8 -31.92 34.73 21.16
CA LEU A 8 -30.88 34.13 21.99
C LEU A 8 -30.76 32.60 21.81
N PHE A 9 -31.89 31.92 21.57
CA PHE A 9 -31.93 30.48 21.28
C PHE A 9 -31.26 30.13 19.94
N CYS A 10 -31.46 30.96 18.90
CA CYS A 10 -30.81 30.75 17.60
C CYS A 10 -29.31 31.06 17.60
N THR A 11 -28.84 32.01 18.43
CA THR A 11 -27.41 32.39 18.43
C THR A 11 -26.51 31.41 19.19
N ILE A 12 -27.05 30.64 20.14
CA ILE A 12 -26.27 29.68 20.96
C ILE A 12 -26.32 28.25 20.42
N ILE A 13 -27.43 27.82 19.81
CA ILE A 13 -27.58 26.45 19.31
C ILE A 13 -26.86 26.25 17.98
N PHE A 14 -26.80 27.29 17.13
CA PHE A 14 -26.16 27.22 15.82
C PHE A 14 -24.64 26.97 15.87
N PRO A 15 -23.83 27.64 16.72
CA PRO A 15 -22.40 27.32 16.84
C PRO A 15 -22.15 25.97 17.52
N LEU A 16 -23.05 25.46 18.37
CA LEU A 16 -22.87 24.19 19.08
C LEU A 16 -22.94 22.96 18.14
N VAL A 17 -23.78 23.03 17.10
CA VAL A 17 -23.92 21.99 16.07
C VAL A 17 -22.74 21.97 15.08
N ILE A 18 -22.09 23.12 14.87
CA ILE A 18 -20.90 23.23 14.02
C ILE A 18 -19.67 22.64 14.73
N ILE A 19 -19.59 22.77 16.07
CA ILE A 19 -18.46 22.21 16.84
C ILE A 19 -18.48 20.68 16.86
N SER A 20 -19.66 20.05 16.92
CA SER A 20 -19.79 18.59 16.89
C SER A 20 -19.55 17.96 15.51
N SER A 21 -19.48 18.77 14.45
CA SER A 21 -19.19 18.33 13.08
C SER A 21 -17.73 18.57 12.66
N LEU A 22 -16.85 18.98 13.59
CA LEU A 22 -15.42 19.22 13.32
C LEU A 22 -14.54 17.96 13.29
N ASN A 23 -15.06 16.76 13.58
CA ASN A 23 -14.32 15.52 13.40
C ASN A 23 -14.63 14.92 12.02
N ALA A 24 -14.11 15.57 10.98
CA ALA A 24 -14.34 15.17 9.58
C ALA A 24 -13.37 14.09 9.06
N GLN A 25 -12.38 13.67 9.87
CA GLN A 25 -11.47 12.59 9.50
C GLN A 25 -11.80 11.34 10.31
N SER A 26 -12.22 10.28 9.61
CA SER A 26 -12.23 8.93 10.16
C SER A 26 -10.81 8.55 10.61
N GLU A 27 -10.67 7.93 11.77
CA GLU A 27 -9.40 7.33 12.17
C GLU A 27 -8.95 6.32 11.10
N LEU A 28 -7.69 6.42 10.68
CA LEU A 28 -7.09 5.45 9.77
C LEU A 28 -6.85 4.14 10.54
N ILE A 29 -7.54 3.08 10.13
CA ILE A 29 -7.29 1.73 10.64
C ILE A 29 -6.37 1.03 9.66
N PHE A 30 -5.18 0.65 10.14
CA PHE A 30 -4.20 -0.07 9.34
C PHE A 30 -4.33 -1.58 9.58
N LYS A 31 -4.51 -2.34 8.51
CA LYS A 31 -4.31 -3.79 8.54
C LYS A 31 -2.80 -4.05 8.41
N HIS A 32 -2.23 -4.74 9.38
CA HIS A 32 -0.86 -5.21 9.30
C HIS A 32 -0.84 -6.53 8.54
N ILE A 33 0.01 -6.61 7.52
CA ILE A 33 0.35 -7.85 6.83
C ILE A 33 1.80 -8.13 7.19
N THR A 34 2.04 -9.27 7.82
CA THR A 34 3.31 -9.66 8.41
C THR A 34 3.75 -11.02 7.89
N MET A 35 4.89 -11.50 8.38
CA MET A 35 5.34 -12.85 8.06
C MET A 35 4.38 -13.94 8.55
N ASN A 36 3.61 -13.68 9.62
CA ASN A 36 2.59 -14.61 10.10
C ASN A 36 1.39 -14.71 9.13
N ASP A 37 1.22 -13.72 8.26
CA ASP A 37 0.16 -13.67 7.24
C ASP A 37 0.64 -14.24 5.89
N GLY A 38 1.89 -14.70 5.79
CA GLY A 38 2.47 -15.31 4.60
C GLY A 38 3.42 -14.42 3.79
N LEU A 39 3.64 -13.16 4.18
CA LEU A 39 4.68 -12.32 3.58
C LEU A 39 6.06 -12.94 3.89
N PRO A 40 6.94 -13.21 2.92
CA PRO A 40 8.14 -13.98 3.20
C PRO A 40 9.24 -13.21 3.95
N ASP A 41 9.21 -11.87 3.95
CA ASP A 41 10.14 -11.01 4.67
C ASP A 41 9.48 -9.70 5.08
N ASP A 42 9.80 -9.20 6.27
CA ASP A 42 9.29 -7.93 6.79
C ASP A 42 10.04 -6.70 6.22
N GLY A 43 11.19 -6.93 5.57
CA GLY A 43 11.98 -5.91 4.90
C GLY A 43 11.45 -5.56 3.52
N VAL A 44 10.34 -4.81 3.49
CA VAL A 44 9.76 -4.27 2.26
C VAL A 44 10.53 -3.01 1.82
N GLU A 45 11.09 -3.04 0.61
CA GLU A 45 11.90 -1.96 0.03
C GLU A 45 11.11 -1.12 -0.99
N TRP A 46 10.18 -1.75 -1.72
CA TRP A 46 9.36 -1.09 -2.74
C TRP A 46 8.03 -1.82 -2.97
N VAL A 47 6.98 -1.09 -3.36
CA VAL A 47 5.66 -1.66 -3.67
C VAL A 47 5.05 -0.96 -4.86
N ILE A 48 4.51 -1.73 -5.81
CA ILE A 48 3.64 -1.25 -6.89
C ILE A 48 2.40 -2.15 -7.02
N GLN A 49 1.36 -1.64 -7.67
CA GLN A 49 0.28 -2.46 -8.21
C GLN A 49 0.43 -2.49 -9.73
N ASP A 50 0.31 -3.67 -10.33
CA ASP A 50 0.32 -3.82 -11.78
C ASP A 50 -1.05 -3.52 -12.40
N HIS A 51 -1.10 -3.41 -13.73
CA HIS A 51 -2.34 -3.14 -14.46
C HIS A 51 -3.42 -4.24 -14.34
N LEU A 52 -3.04 -5.45 -13.90
CA LEU A 52 -3.95 -6.56 -13.65
C LEU A 52 -4.49 -6.56 -12.20
N GLY A 53 -3.94 -5.70 -11.34
CA GLY A 53 -4.35 -5.53 -9.96
C GLY A 53 -3.51 -6.29 -8.94
N PHE A 54 -2.49 -7.04 -9.37
CA PHE A 54 -1.58 -7.71 -8.43
C PHE A 54 -0.64 -6.71 -7.76
N ILE A 55 -0.34 -6.95 -6.50
CA ILE A 55 0.64 -6.16 -5.75
C ILE A 55 2.01 -6.83 -5.89
N TRP A 56 2.98 -6.06 -6.36
CA TRP A 56 4.38 -6.48 -6.43
C TRP A 56 5.18 -5.78 -5.34
N ILE A 57 5.92 -6.57 -4.58
CA ILE A 57 6.65 -6.14 -3.39
C ILE A 57 8.12 -6.56 -3.55
N ALA A 58 9.01 -5.58 -3.52
CA ALA A 58 10.45 -5.82 -3.45
C ALA A 58 10.80 -6.05 -1.99
N THR A 59 11.47 -7.16 -1.72
CA THR A 59 11.96 -7.50 -0.38
C THR A 59 13.47 -7.66 -0.38
N ARG A 60 14.05 -7.87 0.81
CA ARG A 60 15.48 -8.18 0.92
C ARG A 60 15.84 -9.57 0.43
N ILE A 61 14.85 -10.44 0.25
CA ILE A 61 15.03 -11.86 -0.06
C ILE A 61 14.23 -12.31 -1.30
N GLY A 62 13.89 -11.39 -2.20
CA GLY A 62 13.25 -11.69 -3.48
C GLY A 62 12.12 -10.74 -3.85
N LEU A 63 11.53 -11.01 -5.02
CA LEU A 63 10.32 -10.36 -5.51
C LEU A 63 9.11 -11.13 -5.01
N VAL A 64 8.08 -10.44 -4.54
CA VAL A 64 6.84 -11.06 -4.08
C VAL A 64 5.67 -10.52 -4.89
N LYS A 65 4.84 -11.43 -5.42
CA LYS A 65 3.56 -11.12 -6.05
C LYS A 65 2.43 -11.52 -5.10
N TYR A 66 1.48 -10.62 -4.90
CA TYR A 66 0.33 -10.80 -4.02
C TYR A 66 -0.97 -10.50 -4.74
N ASP A 67 -1.93 -11.41 -4.68
CA ASP A 67 -3.23 -11.29 -5.34
C ASP A 67 -4.38 -10.83 -4.41
N GLY A 68 -4.06 -10.54 -3.14
CA GLY A 68 -5.05 -10.26 -2.10
C GLY A 68 -5.31 -11.44 -1.15
N TYR A 69 -4.84 -12.64 -1.50
CA TYR A 69 -5.02 -13.88 -0.74
C TYR A 69 -3.71 -14.63 -0.53
N GLU A 70 -2.91 -14.82 -1.59
CA GLU A 70 -1.70 -15.62 -1.58
C GLU A 70 -0.47 -14.81 -2.00
N PHE A 71 0.67 -15.14 -1.38
CA PHE A 71 1.98 -14.59 -1.72
C PHE A 71 2.78 -15.62 -2.53
N ILE A 72 3.30 -15.20 -3.68
CA ILE A 72 4.24 -15.98 -4.48
C ILE A 72 5.59 -15.25 -4.46
N GLN A 73 6.64 -15.95 -4.00
CA GLN A 73 7.99 -15.41 -3.92
C GLN A 73 8.86 -15.94 -5.09
N TYR A 74 9.62 -15.03 -5.69
CA TYR A 74 10.63 -15.33 -6.70
C TYR A 74 12.01 -14.95 -6.14
N LYS A 75 12.96 -15.88 -6.16
CA LYS A 75 14.34 -15.72 -5.66
C LYS A 75 15.36 -15.94 -6.76
N SER A 76 16.56 -15.41 -6.61
CA SER A 76 17.67 -15.69 -7.51
C SER A 76 18.00 -17.19 -7.58
N GLY A 77 18.32 -17.67 -8.79
CA GLY A 77 18.73 -19.06 -9.03
C GLY A 77 17.62 -20.10 -9.00
N ASP A 78 16.38 -19.73 -8.65
CA ASP A 78 15.25 -20.65 -8.75
C ASP A 78 14.94 -20.95 -10.23
N LYS A 79 14.62 -22.20 -10.57
CA LYS A 79 14.29 -22.56 -11.97
C LYS A 79 13.01 -21.89 -12.47
N ASN A 80 12.14 -21.51 -11.53
CA ASN A 80 10.94 -20.73 -11.76
C ASN A 80 11.16 -19.23 -11.50
N SER A 81 12.39 -18.84 -11.14
CA SER A 81 12.75 -17.44 -10.98
C SER A 81 12.85 -16.78 -12.33
N VAL A 82 12.44 -15.53 -12.34
CA VAL A 82 12.14 -14.80 -13.56
C VAL A 82 13.41 -14.14 -14.13
N GLY A 83 14.53 -14.84 -13.99
CA GLY A 83 15.86 -14.30 -14.28
C GLY A 83 16.35 -13.29 -13.24
N LEU A 84 16.00 -13.47 -11.97
CA LEU A 84 16.56 -12.66 -10.89
C LEU A 84 18.02 -13.07 -10.66
N GLU A 85 18.94 -12.11 -10.80
CA GLU A 85 20.36 -12.34 -10.47
C GLU A 85 20.63 -12.18 -8.97
N GLN A 86 19.87 -11.32 -8.28
CA GLN A 86 19.99 -11.06 -6.85
C GLN A 86 18.63 -11.06 -6.16
N ASP A 87 18.64 -11.47 -4.89
CA ASP A 87 17.43 -11.51 -4.06
C ASP A 87 17.00 -10.13 -3.56
N ARG A 88 17.95 -9.28 -3.14
CA ARG A 88 17.62 -7.98 -2.59
C ARG A 88 17.26 -7.01 -3.71
N LEU A 89 15.98 -6.69 -3.81
CA LEU A 89 15.46 -5.75 -4.80
C LEU A 89 15.23 -4.39 -4.14
N ARG A 90 15.42 -3.32 -4.92
CA ARG A 90 15.35 -1.92 -4.45
C ARG A 90 14.20 -1.15 -5.06
N VAL A 91 13.82 -1.50 -6.29
CA VAL A 91 12.81 -0.78 -7.06
C VAL A 91 12.09 -1.74 -7.98
N ILE A 92 10.80 -1.48 -8.18
CA ILE A 92 9.96 -2.17 -9.16
C ILE A 92 9.24 -1.12 -10.00
N TYR A 93 9.15 -1.36 -11.30
CA TYR A 93 8.41 -0.52 -12.22
C TYR A 93 7.69 -1.38 -13.27
N GLU A 94 6.45 -1.04 -13.56
CA GLU A 94 5.71 -1.63 -14.68
C GLU A 94 5.81 -0.72 -15.90
N ASP A 95 6.22 -1.27 -17.05
CA ASP A 95 6.26 -0.52 -18.30
C ASP A 95 4.90 -0.53 -19.04
N SER A 96 4.79 0.27 -20.10
CA SER A 96 3.54 0.41 -20.88
C SER A 96 3.04 -0.87 -21.55
N ARG A 97 3.86 -1.93 -21.62
CA ARG A 97 3.47 -3.24 -22.15
C ARG A 97 3.04 -4.22 -21.05
N GLY A 98 3.11 -3.80 -19.78
CA GLY A 98 2.82 -4.65 -18.63
C GLY A 98 4.01 -5.49 -18.17
N ASP A 99 5.22 -5.25 -18.68
CA ASP A 99 6.41 -5.94 -18.19
C ASP A 99 6.81 -5.36 -16.82
N ILE A 100 7.18 -6.23 -15.88
CA ILE A 100 7.67 -5.81 -14.56
C ILE A 100 9.20 -5.75 -14.57
N TRP A 101 9.74 -4.58 -14.32
CA TRP A 101 11.16 -4.31 -14.20
C TRP A 101 11.56 -4.22 -12.74
N ALA A 102 12.56 -4.99 -12.32
CA ALA A 102 13.03 -5.03 -10.94
C ALA A 102 14.54 -4.72 -10.87
N GLY A 103 14.88 -3.63 -10.18
CA GLY A 103 16.26 -3.20 -9.98
C GLY A 103 16.84 -3.73 -8.67
N SER A 104 18.06 -4.23 -8.71
CA SER A 104 18.88 -4.58 -7.55
C SER A 104 20.19 -3.78 -7.54
N ASP A 105 21.06 -4.04 -6.57
CA ASP A 105 22.39 -3.43 -6.54
C ASP A 105 23.25 -4.00 -7.70
N GLY A 106 23.26 -3.29 -8.84
CA GLY A 106 24.10 -3.61 -10.00
C GLY A 106 23.40 -4.40 -11.12
N TYR A 107 22.14 -4.82 -10.95
CA TYR A 107 21.39 -5.56 -11.97
C TYR A 107 20.00 -4.95 -12.20
N LEU A 108 19.52 -5.08 -13.44
CA LEU A 108 18.15 -4.79 -13.83
C LEU A 108 17.54 -6.07 -14.41
N ASN A 109 16.45 -6.53 -13.81
CA ASN A 109 15.76 -7.76 -14.16
C ASN A 109 14.41 -7.41 -14.82
N ARG A 110 13.94 -8.23 -15.76
CA ARG A 110 12.65 -8.02 -16.46
C ARG A 110 11.79 -9.29 -16.40
N TYR A 111 10.54 -9.11 -15.99
CA TYR A 111 9.45 -10.08 -15.99
C TYR A 111 8.52 -9.82 -17.18
N ILE A 112 8.17 -10.87 -17.93
CA ILE A 112 7.30 -10.85 -19.12
C ILE A 112 6.13 -11.77 -18.88
#